data_AF-A0A7X1TLF7-F1
#
_entry.id   AF-A0A7X1TLF7-F1
#
_cell.length_a   1.000
_cell.length_b   1.000
_cell.length_c   1.000
_cell.angle_alpha   90.00
_cell.angle_beta   90.00
_cell.angle_gamma   90.00
#
_symmetry.space_group_name_H-M   'P 1'
#
loop_
_entity.id
_entity.type
_entity.pdbx_description
1 polymer ?
#
loop_
_entity_poly.entity_id
_entity_poly.type
_entity_poly.pdbx_seq_one_letter_code
_entity_poly.pdbx_strand_id
1 'polypeptide(L)'
;MTRIAIPTCDETPLASKPILDAFNRQFGSTPNLFSVMSLSPNALTGWTGFQGALAKTLDSKTRDGIALLVSQVNSCQYCLSAYTFWATNAANLRGGSGNSDSSLSGKAGA
;
A
#
# COMPACT_ATOMS: atom_id res chain seq x y z
N MET A 1 1.48 11.77 11.53
CA MET A 1 2.64 12.33 10.78
C MET A 1 3.85 11.43 10.99
N THR A 2 4.73 11.30 9.99
CA THR A 2 5.93 10.46 10.09
C THR A 2 6.96 11.15 10.99
N ARG A 3 7.72 10.37 11.78
CA ARG A 3 8.84 10.91 12.57
C ARG A 3 10.10 11.11 11.73
N ILE A 4 10.23 10.34 10.66
CA ILE A 4 11.31 10.43 9.68
C ILE A 4 10.81 11.31 8.55
N ALA A 5 11.64 12.25 8.10
CA ALA A 5 11.35 13.07 6.94
C ALA A 5 11.14 12.16 5.72
N ILE A 6 10.11 12.46 4.92
CA ILE A 6 9.85 11.70 3.69
C ILE A 6 10.92 12.15 2.69
N PRO A 7 11.82 11.26 2.24
CA PRO A 7 12.89 11.64 1.35
C PRO A 7 12.34 12.06 -0.01
N THR A 8 12.99 13.06 -0.59
CA THR A 8 12.81 13.44 -1.99
C THR A 8 13.51 12.44 -2.92
N CYS A 9 13.24 12.55 -4.22
CA CYS A 9 13.86 11.69 -5.23
C CYS A 9 15.40 11.74 -5.23
N ASP A 10 15.96 12.90 -4.87
CA ASP A 10 17.41 13.14 -4.85
C ASP A 10 18.07 12.57 -3.59
N GLU A 11 17.34 12.54 -2.48
CA GLU A 11 17.78 11.96 -1.20
C GLU A 11 17.66 10.43 -1.17
N THR A 12 17.01 9.84 -2.18
CA THR A 12 16.80 8.40 -2.27
C THR A 12 18.07 7.69 -2.79
N PRO A 13 18.62 6.70 -2.07
CA PRO A 13 19.72 5.88 -2.55
C PRO A 13 19.45 5.25 -3.92
N LEU A 14 20.44 5.25 -4.81
CA LEU A 14 20.31 4.72 -6.17
C LEU A 14 19.80 3.27 -6.19
N ALA A 15 20.22 2.45 -5.24
CA ALA A 15 19.80 1.05 -5.12
C ALA A 15 18.31 0.87 -4.79
N SER A 16 17.65 1.87 -4.20
CA SER A 16 16.22 1.81 -3.86
C SER A 16 15.31 2.28 -5.01
N LYS A 17 15.84 3.07 -5.95
CA LYS A 17 15.07 3.68 -7.05
C LYS A 17 14.29 2.65 -7.90
N PRO A 18 14.87 1.50 -8.31
CA PRO A 18 14.13 0.54 -9.13
C PRO A 18 12.86 0.01 -8.46
N ILE A 19 12.90 -0.18 -7.14
CA ILE A 19 11.74 -0.64 -6.36
C ILE A 19 10.68 0.47 -6.29
N LEU A 20 11.08 1.72 -6.02
CA LEU A 20 10.14 2.85 -5.97
C LEU A 20 9.50 3.15 -7.33
N ASP A 21 10.26 3.05 -8.42
CA ASP A 21 9.75 3.22 -9.78
C ASP A 21 8.70 2.16 -10.13
N ALA A 22 8.88 0.92 -9.67
CA ALA A 22 7.90 -0.13 -9.84
C ALA A 22 6.58 0.21 -9.11
N PHE A 23 6.65 0.75 -7.89
CA PHE A 23 5.47 1.23 -7.17
C PHE A 23 4.79 2.40 -7.88
N ASN A 24 5.56 3.38 -8.34
CA ASN A 24 5.02 4.52 -9.07
C ASN A 24 4.29 4.08 -10.35
N ARG A 25 4.85 3.15 -11.12
CA ARG A 25 4.20 2.59 -12.30
C ARG A 25 2.92 1.82 -11.98
N GLN A 26 2.89 1.10 -10.86
CA GLN A 26 1.73 0.28 -10.49
C GLN A 26 0.57 1.10 -9.90
N PHE A 27 0.88 2.16 -9.13
CA PHE A 27 -0.11 2.91 -8.34
C PHE A 27 -0.26 4.37 -8.77
N GLY A 28 0.50 4.83 -9.76
CA GLY A 28 0.55 6.23 -10.22
C GLY A 28 1.27 7.20 -9.26
N SER A 29 1.67 6.72 -8.07
CA SER A 29 2.41 7.49 -7.07
C SER A 29 3.18 6.53 -6.15
N THR A 30 4.19 7.05 -5.45
CA THR A 30 4.96 6.30 -4.47
C THR A 30 4.39 6.56 -3.07
N PRO A 31 3.81 5.55 -2.39
CA PRO A 31 3.31 5.73 -1.03
C PRO A 31 4.42 6.11 -0.05
N ASN A 32 4.13 7.04 0.87
CA ASN A 32 5.10 7.58 1.83
C ASN A 32 5.88 6.52 2.62
N LEU A 33 5.26 5.38 2.95
CA LEU A 33 5.93 4.28 3.64
C LEU A 33 7.12 3.72 2.83
N PHE A 34 6.95 3.52 1.52
CA PHE A 34 8.03 3.04 0.65
C PHE A 34 9.10 4.11 0.46
N SER A 35 8.70 5.39 0.34
CA SER A 35 9.66 6.50 0.32
C SER A 35 10.53 6.50 1.57
N VAL A 36 9.97 6.39 2.76
CA VAL A 36 10.76 6.34 4.01
C VAL A 36 11.62 5.08 4.09
N MET A 37 11.10 3.90 3.73
CA MET A 37 11.89 2.66 3.73
C MET A 37 13.04 2.70 2.73
N SER A 38 12.93 3.49 1.67
CA SER A 38 13.98 3.62 0.64
C SER A 38 15.30 4.16 1.17
N LEU A 39 15.30 4.83 2.32
CA LEU A 39 16.51 5.24 3.04
C LEU A 39 17.44 4.05 3.36
N SER A 40 16.88 2.84 3.44
CA SER A 40 17.65 1.60 3.57
C SER A 40 17.28 0.61 2.46
N PRO A 41 18.13 0.45 1.41
CA PRO A 41 17.87 -0.47 0.31
C PRO A 41 17.64 -1.92 0.77
N ASN A 42 18.36 -2.37 1.79
CA ASN A 42 18.23 -3.71 2.34
C ASN A 42 16.87 -3.89 3.05
N ALA A 43 16.43 -2.91 3.82
CA ALA A 43 15.13 -2.97 4.49
C ALA A 43 13.99 -2.94 3.47
N LEU A 44 14.07 -2.06 2.47
CA LEU A 44 13.09 -1.97 1.40
C LEU A 44 12.99 -3.29 0.61
N THR A 45 14.14 -3.87 0.24
CA THR A 45 14.19 -5.15 -0.49
C THR A 45 13.63 -6.31 0.34
N GLY A 46 13.99 -6.40 1.63
CA GLY A 46 13.46 -7.42 2.52
C GLY A 46 11.95 -7.31 2.69
N TRP A 47 11.45 -6.09 2.90
CA TRP A 47 10.01 -5.83 3.05
C TRP A 47 9.22 -6.18 1.79
N THR A 48 9.66 -5.74 0.61
CA THR A 48 8.94 -6.03 -0.64
C THR A 48 9.02 -7.51 -1.02
N GLY A 49 10.15 -8.18 -0.76
CA GLY A 49 10.28 -9.63 -0.92
C GLY A 49 9.31 -10.40 -0.03
N PHE A 50 9.20 -10.02 1.25
CA PHE A 50 8.25 -10.59 2.19
C PHE A 50 6.79 -10.41 1.73
N GLN A 51 6.40 -9.19 1.36
CA GLN A 51 5.07 -8.91 0.84
C GLN A 51 4.77 -9.69 -0.44
N GLY A 52 5.73 -9.80 -1.36
CA GLY A 52 5.60 -10.56 -2.60
C GLY A 52 5.45 -12.07 -2.38
N ALA A 53 6.07 -12.61 -1.34
CA ALA A 53 5.89 -14.01 -0.96
C ALA A 53 4.48 -14.26 -0.40
N LEU A 54 4.02 -13.41 0.54
CA LEU A 54 2.66 -13.51 1.10
C LEU A 54 1.57 -13.23 0.08
N ALA A 55 1.89 -12.48 -0.99
CA ALA A 55 0.97 -12.21 -2.09
C ALA A 55 0.60 -13.48 -2.91
N LYS A 56 1.16 -14.65 -2.58
CA LYS A 56 0.82 -15.93 -3.22
C LYS A 56 -0.04 -16.83 -2.33
N THR A 57 -0.25 -16.47 -1.06
CA THR A 57 -0.89 -17.35 -0.06
C THR A 57 -2.42 -17.29 -0.09
N LEU A 58 -2.99 -16.10 -0.31
CA LEU A 58 -4.44 -15.84 -0.30
C LEU A 58 -4.80 -14.97 -1.50
N ASP A 59 -6.06 -14.93 -1.91
CA ASP A 59 -6.51 -13.96 -2.90
C ASP A 59 -6.43 -12.52 -2.35
N SER A 60 -6.39 -11.53 -3.24
CA SER A 60 -6.22 -10.12 -2.83
C SER A 60 -7.36 -9.60 -1.96
N LYS A 61 -8.62 -10.00 -2.22
CA LYS A 61 -9.78 -9.49 -1.49
C LYS A 61 -9.70 -9.92 -0.04
N THR A 62 -9.34 -11.19 0.19
CA THR A 62 -9.11 -11.73 1.52
C THR A 62 -7.95 -11.01 2.23
N ARG A 63 -6.82 -10.78 1.54
CA ARG A 63 -5.67 -10.08 2.14
C ARG A 63 -5.98 -8.63 2.50
N ASP A 64 -6.63 -7.89 1.61
CA ASP A 64 -6.98 -6.49 1.84
C ASP A 64 -8.01 -6.37 2.98
N GLY A 65 -8.96 -7.30 3.07
CA GLY A 65 -9.90 -7.38 4.20
C GLY A 65 -9.21 -7.64 5.54
N ILE A 66 -8.26 -8.59 5.59
CA ILE A 66 -7.44 -8.83 6.78
C ILE A 66 -6.64 -7.58 7.13
N ALA A 67 -6.01 -6.94 6.16
CA ALA A 67 -5.20 -5.75 6.38
C ALA A 67 -6.03 -4.56 6.90
N LEU A 68 -7.24 -4.36 6.40
CA LEU A 68 -8.18 -3.36 6.91
C LEU A 68 -8.55 -3.61 8.38
N LEU A 69 -8.95 -4.85 8.70
CA LEU A 69 -9.31 -5.23 10.07
C LEU A 69 -8.14 -5.06 11.03
N VAL A 70 -6.96 -5.57 10.67
CA VAL A 70 -5.73 -5.45 11.47
C VAL A 70 -5.36 -3.97 11.64
N SER A 71 -5.49 -3.15 10.60
CA SER A 71 -5.22 -1.70 10.67
C SER A 71 -6.15 -1.01 11.66
N GLN A 72 -7.45 -1.36 11.65
CA GLN A 72 -8.44 -0.80 12.56
C GLN A 72 -8.17 -1.21 14.01
N VAL A 73 -7.93 -2.50 14.26
CA VAL A 73 -7.65 -3.04 15.61
C VAL A 73 -6.38 -2.42 16.20
N ASN A 74 -5.36 -2.19 15.37
CA ASN A 74 -4.11 -1.55 15.80
C ASN A 74 -4.16 -0.01 15.79
N SER A 75 -5.30 0.59 15.42
CA SER A 75 -5.44 2.05 15.27
C SER A 75 -4.36 2.66 14.36
N CYS A 76 -3.92 1.92 13.33
CA CYS A 76 -2.95 2.40 12.35
C CYS A 76 -3.66 3.24 11.29
N GLN A 77 -3.77 4.55 11.51
CA GLN A 77 -4.46 5.45 10.58
C GLN A 77 -3.87 5.41 9.16
N TYR A 78 -2.54 5.38 9.04
CA TYR A 78 -1.88 5.29 7.72
C TYR A 78 -2.24 4.00 6.99
N CYS A 79 -2.17 2.87 7.69
CA CYS A 79 -2.48 1.56 7.13
C CYS A 79 -3.96 1.50 6.71
N LEU A 80 -4.86 2.00 7.57
CA LEU A 80 -6.29 2.05 7.29
C LEU A 80 -6.60 2.90 6.05
N SER A 81 -5.98 4.07 5.91
CA SER A 81 -6.14 4.91 4.71
C SER A 81 -5.56 4.24 3.46
N ALA A 82 -4.38 3.63 3.55
CA ALA A 82 -3.73 2.98 2.42
C ALA A 82 -4.53 1.77 1.91
N TYR A 83 -4.94 0.88 2.82
CA TYR A 83 -5.73 -0.30 2.45
C TYR A 83 -7.18 0.04 2.08
N THR A 84 -7.77 1.11 2.63
CA THR A 84 -9.06 1.62 2.14
C THR A 84 -8.93 2.10 0.71
N PHE A 85 -7.91 2.93 0.41
CA PHE A 85 -7.65 3.40 -0.95
C PHE A 85 -7.41 2.24 -1.93
N TRP A 86 -6.63 1.23 -1.54
CA TRP A 86 -6.42 0.06 -2.40
C TRP A 86 -7.68 -0.76 -2.57
N ALA A 87 -8.48 -0.97 -1.53
CA ALA A 87 -9.74 -1.68 -1.64
C ALA A 87 -10.75 -0.96 -2.56
N THR A 88 -10.83 0.38 -2.48
CA THR A 88 -11.73 1.18 -3.32
C THR A 88 -11.21 1.32 -4.75
N ASN A 89 -9.89 1.43 -4.94
CA ASN A 89 -9.29 1.65 -6.26
C ASN A 89 -8.91 0.34 -6.96
N ALA A 90 -8.86 -0.80 -6.27
CA ALA A 90 -8.72 -2.12 -6.90
C ALA A 90 -9.88 -2.44 -7.84
N ALA A 91 -11.06 -1.82 -7.65
CA ALA A 91 -12.16 -1.87 -8.61
C ALA A 91 -11.83 -1.17 -9.94
N ASN A 92 -10.88 -0.23 -9.96
CA ASN A 92 -10.41 0.49 -11.15
C ASN A 92 -9.03 0.04 -11.64
N LEU A 93 -8.23 -0.64 -10.80
CA LEU A 93 -6.87 -1.09 -11.15
C LEU A 93 -6.81 -2.55 -11.64
N ARG A 94 -7.95 -3.25 -11.66
CA ARG A 94 -8.07 -4.59 -12.23
C ARG A 94 -8.89 -4.50 -13.51
N GLY A 95 -8.23 -4.56 -14.66
CA GLY A 95 -8.90 -4.81 -15.93
C GLY A 95 -9.74 -6.09 -15.83
N GLY A 96 -11.05 -5.93 -15.65
CA GLY A 96 -11.98 -7.03 -15.41
C GLY A 96 -13.27 -6.52 -14.77
N SER A 97 -14.25 -6.19 -15.63
CA SER A 97 -15.65 -5.89 -15.30
C SER A 97 -16.20 -6.74 -14.14
N GLY A 98 -16.81 -6.11 -13.14
CA GLY A 98 -17.40 -6.81 -12.01
C GLY A 98 -18.06 -5.91 -10.96
N ASN A 99 -19.16 -5.27 -11.35
CA ASN A 99 -20.23 -4.68 -10.54
C ASN A 99 -19.85 -4.02 -9.20
N SER A 100 -19.75 -2.70 -9.23
CA SER A 100 -19.71 -1.81 -8.07
C SER A 100 -21.02 -1.88 -7.29
N ASP A 101 -21.06 -2.66 -6.22
CA ASP A 101 -22.15 -2.56 -5.23
C ASP A 101 -21.82 -1.41 -4.27
N SER A 102 -22.50 -0.28 -4.48
CA SER A 102 -22.34 1.02 -3.81
C SER A 102 -22.78 1.04 -2.34
N SER A 103 -22.92 -0.12 -1.70
CA SER A 103 -23.50 -0.28 -0.37
C SER A 103 -22.50 -0.10 0.79
N LEU A 104 -21.19 0.03 0.52
CA LEU A 104 -20.17 0.16 1.56
C LEU A 104 -19.72 1.61 1.87
N SER A 105 -20.19 2.61 1.11
CA SER A 105 -19.89 4.04 1.39
C SER A 105 -20.75 4.66 2.51
N GLY A 106 -21.57 3.87 3.20
CA GLY A 106 -22.63 4.39 4.07
C GLY A 106 -22.36 4.48 5.58
N LYS A 107 -21.22 4.02 6.12
CA LYS A 107 -21.00 4.02 7.58
C LYS A 107 -19.56 4.29 7.99
N ALA A 108 -19.14 5.54 7.86
CA ALA A 108 -18.06 6.11 8.67
C ALA A 108 -18.51 7.51 9.12
N GLY A 109 -19.32 7.53 10.17
CA GLY A 109 -19.91 8.75 10.72
C GLY A 109 -20.65 8.45 12.02
N ALA A 110 -19.90 8.37 13.12
CA ALA A 110 -20.25 8.70 14.50
C ALA A 110 -19.01 8.52 15.37
#